data_AF-A0A497CFB6-F1
#
_entry.id   AF-A0A497CFB6-F1
#
_cell.length_a   1.000
_cell.length_b   1.000
_cell.length_c   1.000
_cell.angle_alpha   90.00
_cell.angle_beta   90.00
_cell.angle_gamma   90.00
#
_symmetry.space_group_name_H-M   'P 1'
#
loop_
_entity.id
_entity.type
_entity.pdbx_description
1 polymer ?
#
loop_
_entity_poly.entity_id
_entity_poly.type
_entity_poly.pdbx_seq_one_letter_code
_entity_poly.pdbx_strand_id
1 'polypeptide(L)'
;MPEIKIIDFLKGLFDMFKLVVIAQDDGILYVNTLNNYYQEGFNYDLTNYINFDTYDANRGELLKEIEFKTVSPTTNLAIQFKENNNTPYGEEKVDLKDANGKPLDGGTLKIETPFEQPVYERLIDQNTGDLKDIQVAGIYDRDLNPVNPAPIIHYINNVTMPQFTSIKMRDEDEVGFEIAGNLNNISSDFPLSQPSYSVLFGSEFSTWDSTLVTNTLYQNHWSNYISAIFNIKRRIWNYTANDLPLNIINNLQLNDVIKIRDNQYRINKFSVDLLNGNTNFELINAFDTILIQMPELIQLTSDEQTIRYEIANLQNYTINLVSNGFGTFWVNIPTVHWIKFPNRLDIEIDANQNVGAVPRSVFITLSLDGVEIQRTLIAQSN
;
A
#
# COMPACT_ATOMS: atom_id res chain seq x y z
N MET A 1 -18.57 -21.02 -3.40
CA MET A 1 -18.05 -19.82 -4.08
C MET A 1 -19.00 -18.69 -3.79
N PRO A 2 -18.51 -17.49 -3.43
CA PRO A 2 -19.38 -16.37 -3.06
C PRO A 2 -20.31 -15.98 -4.23
N GLU A 3 -21.55 -15.60 -3.92
CA GLU A 3 -22.51 -15.12 -4.91
C GLU A 3 -22.24 -13.63 -5.21
N ILE A 4 -21.24 -13.38 -6.06
CA ILE A 4 -20.84 -12.03 -6.49
C ILE A 4 -20.40 -12.06 -7.95
N LYS A 5 -20.67 -10.98 -8.70
CA LYS A 5 -20.12 -10.83 -10.04
C LYS A 5 -18.61 -10.63 -9.94
N ILE A 6 -17.85 -11.30 -10.81
CA ILE A 6 -16.39 -11.20 -10.85
C ILE A 6 -15.92 -9.74 -10.94
N ILE A 7 -16.61 -8.93 -11.76
CA ILE A 7 -16.27 -7.51 -11.91
C ILE A 7 -16.49 -6.70 -10.62
N ASP A 8 -17.50 -7.04 -9.82
CA ASP A 8 -17.77 -6.33 -8.56
C ASP A 8 -16.74 -6.75 -7.51
N PHE A 9 -16.38 -8.03 -7.45
CA PHE A 9 -15.29 -8.52 -6.62
C PHE A 9 -13.96 -7.83 -6.94
N LEU A 10 -13.58 -7.76 -8.23
CA LEU A 10 -12.34 -7.11 -8.66
C LEU A 10 -12.35 -5.61 -8.36
N LYS A 11 -13.45 -4.90 -8.61
CA LYS A 11 -13.60 -3.49 -8.22
C LYS A 11 -13.41 -3.30 -6.72
N GLY A 12 -14.01 -4.18 -5.90
CA GLY A 12 -13.81 -4.18 -4.46
C GLY A 12 -12.33 -4.25 -4.07
N LEU A 13 -11.56 -5.16 -4.69
CA LEU A 13 -10.12 -5.26 -4.47
C LEU A 13 -9.37 -4.02 -4.97
N PHE A 14 -9.75 -3.47 -6.12
CA PHE A 14 -9.12 -2.27 -6.66
C PHE A 14 -9.32 -1.06 -5.75
N ASP A 15 -10.50 -0.94 -5.14
CA ASP A 15 -10.80 0.10 -4.17
C ASP A 15 -10.11 -0.17 -2.81
N MET A 16 -10.07 -1.41 -2.31
CA MET A 16 -9.36 -1.73 -1.06
C MET A 16 -7.89 -1.30 -1.11
N PHE A 17 -7.17 -1.66 -2.16
CA PHE A 17 -5.73 -1.45 -2.27
C PHE A 17 -5.34 -0.23 -3.13
N LYS A 18 -6.33 0.57 -3.56
CA LYS A 18 -6.16 1.70 -4.49
C LYS A 18 -5.30 1.31 -5.71
N LEU A 19 -5.71 0.26 -6.42
CA LEU A 19 -4.94 -0.30 -7.53
C LEU A 19 -5.11 0.50 -8.82
N VAL A 20 -4.03 0.60 -9.58
CA VAL A 20 -3.97 1.07 -10.96
C VAL A 20 -3.90 -0.17 -11.85
N VAL A 21 -4.83 -0.26 -12.80
CA VAL A 21 -4.91 -1.36 -13.75
C VAL A 21 -4.86 -0.80 -15.16
N ILE A 22 -3.87 -1.24 -15.94
CA ILE A 22 -3.65 -0.79 -17.32
C ILE A 22 -3.60 -2.03 -18.22
N ALA A 23 -4.45 -2.06 -19.24
CA ALA A 23 -4.40 -3.09 -20.26
C ALA A 23 -3.25 -2.82 -21.23
N GLN A 24 -2.40 -3.82 -21.45
CA GLN A 24 -1.29 -3.77 -22.40
C GLN A 24 -1.70 -4.41 -23.73
N ASP A 25 -0.98 -4.05 -24.79
CA ASP A 25 -1.29 -4.48 -26.17
C ASP A 25 -1.17 -6.00 -26.39
N ASP A 26 -0.41 -6.69 -25.54
CA ASP A 26 -0.22 -8.15 -25.56
C ASP A 26 -1.30 -8.90 -24.77
N GLY A 27 -2.27 -8.20 -24.19
CA GLY A 27 -3.36 -8.75 -23.39
C GLY A 27 -3.00 -8.98 -21.92
N ILE A 28 -1.80 -8.60 -21.48
CA ILE A 28 -1.41 -8.61 -20.06
C ILE A 28 -2.01 -7.37 -19.37
N LEU A 29 -2.43 -7.53 -18.12
CA LEU A 29 -2.85 -6.42 -17.28
C LEU A 29 -1.70 -6.04 -16.35
N TYR A 30 -1.22 -4.80 -16.48
CA TYR A 30 -0.40 -4.18 -15.45
C TYR A 30 -1.29 -3.90 -14.25
N VAL A 31 -0.87 -4.31 -13.06
CA VAL A 31 -1.58 -4.07 -11.80
C VAL A 31 -0.55 -3.63 -10.77
N ASN A 32 -0.74 -2.44 -10.19
CA ASN A 32 0.11 -1.97 -9.10
C ASN A 32 -0.70 -1.06 -8.17
N THR A 33 -0.19 -0.78 -6.97
CA THR A 33 -0.78 0.25 -6.11
C THR A 33 -0.55 1.64 -6.72
N LEU A 34 -1.44 2.59 -6.44
CA LEU A 34 -1.27 3.96 -6.94
C LEU A 34 0.05 4.60 -6.50
N ASN A 35 0.48 4.33 -5.27
CA ASN A 35 1.75 4.86 -4.73
C ASN A 35 2.94 4.34 -5.54
N ASN A 36 3.00 3.02 -5.77
CA ASN A 36 4.08 2.41 -6.56
C ASN A 36 4.04 2.86 -8.02
N TYR A 37 2.85 2.93 -8.61
CA TYR A 37 2.67 3.43 -9.98
C TYR A 37 3.27 4.84 -10.13
N TYR A 38 3.03 5.72 -9.17
CA TYR A 38 3.63 7.06 -9.13
C TYR A 38 5.12 7.10 -8.84
N GLN A 39 5.71 6.07 -8.22
CA GLN A 39 7.15 5.97 -7.99
C GLN A 39 7.92 5.52 -9.25
N GLU A 40 7.25 4.76 -10.13
CA GLU A 40 7.81 4.30 -11.41
C GLU A 40 7.91 5.41 -12.47
N GLY A 41 7.31 6.58 -12.23
CA GLY A 41 7.26 7.69 -13.19
C GLY A 41 8.62 8.39 -13.40
N PHE A 42 8.81 8.92 -14.61
CA PHE A 42 9.98 9.71 -14.99
C PHE A 42 9.80 11.23 -14.74
N ASN A 43 10.92 11.96 -14.73
CA ASN A 43 10.90 13.42 -14.65
C ASN A 43 11.18 14.04 -16.03
N TYR A 44 10.24 14.82 -16.53
CA TYR A 44 10.41 15.58 -17.77
C TYR A 44 10.51 17.07 -17.48
N ASP A 45 11.64 17.69 -17.84
CA ASP A 45 11.75 19.15 -17.84
C ASP A 45 11.18 19.70 -19.15
N LEU A 46 9.96 20.22 -19.07
CA LEU A 46 9.25 20.74 -20.23
C LEU A 46 9.31 22.26 -20.33
N THR A 47 10.08 22.93 -19.47
CA THR A 47 10.13 24.40 -19.35
C THR A 47 10.27 25.12 -20.69
N ASN A 48 11.07 24.57 -21.59
CA ASN A 48 11.37 25.18 -22.88
C ASN A 48 10.28 24.97 -23.95
N TYR A 49 9.31 24.09 -23.69
CA TYR A 49 8.22 23.76 -24.61
C TYR A 49 6.88 24.38 -24.20
N ILE A 50 6.78 24.87 -22.97
CA ILE A 50 5.53 25.46 -22.46
C ILE A 50 5.30 26.84 -23.05
N ASN A 51 4.10 27.04 -23.60
CA ASN A 51 3.57 28.36 -23.91
C ASN A 51 3.08 29.04 -22.63
N PHE A 52 3.78 30.10 -22.21
CA PHE A 52 3.44 30.86 -21.00
C PHE A 52 2.41 31.97 -21.24
N ASP A 53 1.98 32.21 -22.48
CA ASP A 53 1.00 33.25 -22.81
C ASP A 53 -0.43 32.83 -22.46
N THR A 54 -0.68 31.52 -22.34
CA THR A 54 -2.00 30.93 -22.07
C THR A 54 -1.87 29.87 -20.96
N TYR A 55 -1.90 30.30 -19.70
CA TYR A 55 -2.07 29.38 -18.58
C TYR A 55 -3.23 29.82 -17.70
N ASP A 56 -3.97 28.84 -17.19
CA ASP A 56 -5.05 29.04 -16.22
C ASP A 56 -4.78 28.20 -14.98
N ALA A 57 -5.13 28.74 -13.82
CA ALA A 57 -4.91 28.12 -12.52
C ALA A 57 -6.21 28.08 -11.74
N ASN A 58 -6.80 26.89 -11.66
CA ASN A 58 -8.07 26.66 -10.97
C ASN A 58 -7.85 26.04 -9.59
N ARG A 59 -8.74 26.37 -8.65
CA ARG A 59 -8.76 25.71 -7.34
C ARG A 59 -9.34 24.30 -7.52
N GLY A 60 -8.66 23.29 -6.97
CA GLY A 60 -9.22 21.94 -6.93
C GLY A 60 -10.49 21.87 -6.08
N GLU A 61 -11.32 20.87 -6.34
CA GLU A 61 -12.49 20.60 -5.50
C GLU A 61 -12.06 20.29 -4.06
N LEU A 62 -12.77 20.87 -3.10
CA LEU A 62 -12.57 20.61 -1.69
C LEU A 62 -13.55 19.54 -1.24
N LEU A 63 -13.03 18.50 -0.59
CA LEU A 63 -13.85 17.59 0.19
C LEU A 63 -13.68 17.91 1.66
N LYS A 64 -14.77 17.71 2.40
CA LYS A 64 -14.80 17.82 3.85
C LYS A 64 -14.42 16.51 4.51
N GLU A 65 -14.81 15.39 3.91
CA GLU A 65 -14.87 14.11 4.59
C GLU A 65 -14.77 12.96 3.60
N ILE A 66 -14.15 11.87 4.04
CA ILE A 66 -14.08 10.62 3.29
C ILE A 66 -14.52 9.48 4.19
N GLU A 67 -15.47 8.68 3.71
CA GLU A 67 -15.97 7.48 4.38
C GLU A 67 -15.54 6.22 3.61
N PHE A 68 -14.89 5.30 4.31
CA PHE A 68 -14.57 3.95 3.82
C PHE A 68 -15.50 2.94 4.47
N LYS A 69 -16.30 2.25 3.67
CA LYS A 69 -17.36 1.37 4.15
C LYS A 69 -17.29 -0.03 3.56
N THR A 70 -17.85 -0.94 4.32
CA THR A 70 -18.07 -2.33 3.96
C THR A 70 -19.57 -2.59 3.86
N VAL A 71 -19.96 -3.77 3.37
CA VAL A 71 -21.34 -4.21 3.45
C VAL A 71 -21.76 -4.28 4.92
N SER A 72 -22.98 -3.86 5.22
CA SER A 72 -23.48 -3.85 6.60
C SER A 72 -23.35 -5.24 7.25
N PRO A 73 -22.91 -5.30 8.52
CA PRO A 73 -22.64 -6.57 9.19
C PRO A 73 -23.91 -7.39 9.38
N THR A 74 -23.79 -8.69 9.17
CA THR A 74 -24.85 -9.69 9.39
C THR A 74 -24.49 -10.69 10.50
N THR A 75 -23.21 -10.83 10.81
CA THR A 75 -22.72 -11.70 11.88
C THR A 75 -22.87 -11.08 13.27
N ASN A 76 -23.17 -11.89 14.28
CA ASN A 76 -23.47 -11.49 15.67
C ASN A 76 -22.42 -10.53 16.24
N LEU A 77 -21.14 -10.91 16.19
CA LEU A 77 -20.06 -10.12 16.78
C LEU A 77 -19.85 -8.79 16.04
N ALA A 78 -19.99 -8.76 14.71
CA ALA A 78 -19.86 -7.53 13.94
C ALA A 78 -21.05 -6.58 14.14
N ILE A 79 -22.27 -7.12 14.28
CA ILE A 79 -23.47 -6.35 14.67
C ILE A 79 -23.24 -5.74 16.06
N GLN A 80 -22.83 -6.55 17.03
CA GLN A 80 -22.58 -6.08 18.39
C GLN A 80 -21.48 -5.02 18.44
N PHE A 81 -20.40 -5.19 17.66
CA PHE A 81 -19.34 -4.18 17.55
C PHE A 81 -19.89 -2.85 17.03
N LYS A 82 -20.69 -2.88 15.96
CA LYS A 82 -21.32 -1.69 15.38
C LYS A 82 -22.24 -0.99 16.39
N GLU A 83 -23.05 -1.73 17.14
CA GLU A 83 -23.96 -1.18 18.15
C GLU A 83 -23.20 -0.49 19.30
N ASN A 84 -22.08 -1.09 19.74
CA ASN A 84 -21.28 -0.55 20.82
C ASN A 84 -20.47 0.68 20.42
N ASN A 85 -19.97 0.72 19.17
CA ASN A 85 -19.03 1.75 18.71
C ASN A 85 -19.67 2.80 17.78
N ASN A 86 -20.92 2.60 17.34
CA ASN A 86 -21.60 3.35 16.27
C ASN A 86 -20.90 3.30 14.90
N THR A 87 -19.88 2.44 14.75
CA THR A 87 -19.10 2.23 13.52
C THR A 87 -18.85 0.73 13.36
N PRO A 88 -19.10 0.14 12.18
CA PRO A 88 -18.74 -1.26 11.91
C PRO A 88 -17.22 -1.49 12.02
N TYR A 89 -16.83 -2.72 12.36
CA TYR A 89 -15.42 -3.07 12.57
C TYR A 89 -14.58 -2.86 11.31
N GLY A 90 -13.52 -2.06 11.42
CA GLY A 90 -12.59 -1.80 10.32
C GLY A 90 -13.05 -0.78 9.28
N GLU A 91 -14.21 -0.15 9.45
CA GLU A 91 -14.58 1.04 8.67
C GLU A 91 -13.80 2.27 9.16
N GLU A 92 -13.56 3.24 8.28
CA GLU A 92 -12.80 4.45 8.62
C GLU A 92 -13.50 5.70 8.12
N LYS A 93 -13.38 6.76 8.91
CA LYS A 93 -13.95 8.06 8.60
C LYS A 93 -12.90 9.14 8.80
N VAL A 94 -12.53 9.80 7.70
CA VAL A 94 -11.45 10.78 7.70
C VAL A 94 -12.03 12.18 7.48
N ASP A 95 -11.98 12.99 8.53
CA ASP A 95 -12.31 14.41 8.46
C ASP A 95 -11.13 15.19 7.88
N LEU A 96 -11.36 15.87 6.76
CA LEU A 96 -10.37 16.72 6.12
C LEU A 96 -10.41 18.12 6.72
N LYS A 97 -9.25 18.52 7.27
CA LYS A 97 -9.07 19.80 7.95
C LYS A 97 -8.10 20.68 7.18
N ASP A 98 -8.29 21.99 7.27
CA ASP A 98 -7.34 22.97 6.80
C ASP A 98 -6.06 22.98 7.67
N ALA A 99 -5.07 23.78 7.24
CA ALA A 99 -3.80 23.93 7.96
C ALA A 99 -3.94 24.50 9.39
N ASN A 100 -5.12 25.04 9.74
CA ASN A 100 -5.44 25.56 11.06
C ASN A 100 -6.33 24.60 11.87
N GLY A 101 -6.58 23.39 11.37
CA GLY A 101 -7.42 22.38 12.01
C GLY A 101 -8.92 22.60 11.86
N LYS A 102 -9.35 23.57 11.04
CA LYS A 102 -10.78 23.80 10.77
C LYS A 102 -11.28 22.84 9.69
N PRO A 103 -12.46 22.22 9.85
CA PRO A 103 -13.04 21.38 8.79
C PRO A 103 -13.14 22.15 7.48
N LEU A 104 -12.80 21.50 6.37
CA LEU A 104 -12.97 22.08 5.04
C LEU A 104 -14.46 22.18 4.70
N ASP A 105 -14.86 23.25 4.02
CA ASP A 105 -16.18 23.35 3.39
C ASP A 105 -16.13 22.56 2.07
N GLY A 106 -16.86 21.45 1.99
CA GLY A 106 -16.81 20.52 0.86
C GLY A 106 -17.80 19.36 0.97
N GLY A 107 -17.86 18.53 -0.07
CA GLY A 107 -18.67 17.31 -0.09
C GLY A 107 -18.04 16.14 0.70
N THR A 108 -18.80 15.06 0.84
CA THR A 108 -18.30 13.78 1.37
C THR A 108 -18.04 12.82 0.21
N LEU A 109 -16.87 12.19 0.15
CA LEU A 109 -16.59 11.08 -0.76
C LEU A 109 -16.78 9.76 -0.02
N LYS A 110 -17.49 8.84 -0.65
CA LYS A 110 -17.81 7.53 -0.06
C LYS A 110 -17.23 6.43 -0.93
N ILE A 111 -16.41 5.58 -0.32
CA ILE A 111 -15.84 4.38 -0.95
C ILE A 111 -16.48 3.18 -0.27
N GLU A 112 -17.23 2.38 -1.04
CA GLU A 112 -17.92 1.20 -0.51
C GLU A 112 -17.41 -0.07 -1.20
N THR A 113 -16.96 -1.01 -0.39
CA THR A 113 -16.52 -2.32 -0.88
C THR A 113 -17.65 -3.35 -0.78
N PRO A 114 -17.71 -4.36 -1.67
CA PRO A 114 -18.76 -5.37 -1.68
C PRO A 114 -18.52 -6.49 -0.65
N PHE A 115 -17.62 -6.29 0.30
CA PHE A 115 -17.19 -7.28 1.27
C PHE A 115 -17.84 -7.02 2.63
N GLU A 116 -18.12 -8.07 3.38
CA GLU A 116 -18.48 -7.96 4.80
C GLU A 116 -17.23 -8.22 5.66
N GLN A 117 -17.07 -7.44 6.73
CA GLN A 117 -15.98 -7.61 7.67
C GLN A 117 -16.49 -8.24 8.98
N PRO A 118 -16.22 -9.53 9.24
CA PRO A 118 -16.56 -10.15 10.50
C PRO A 118 -15.58 -9.70 11.61
N VAL A 119 -16.05 -9.78 12.85
CA VAL A 119 -15.18 -9.74 14.03
C VAL A 119 -14.86 -11.17 14.42
N TYR A 120 -13.58 -11.51 14.44
CA TYR A 120 -13.11 -12.83 14.82
C TYR A 120 -13.00 -12.98 16.35
N GLU A 121 -13.15 -14.20 16.84
CA GLU A 121 -12.99 -14.53 18.26
C GLU A 121 -11.86 -15.55 18.46
N ARG A 122 -10.90 -15.21 19.32
CA ARG A 122 -9.89 -16.16 19.79
C ARG A 122 -10.49 -16.99 20.92
N LEU A 123 -10.47 -18.31 20.78
CA LEU A 123 -11.09 -19.19 21.77
C LEU A 123 -10.33 -19.14 23.10
N ILE A 124 -11.06 -19.32 24.20
CA ILE A 124 -10.52 -19.37 25.56
C ILE A 124 -10.83 -20.71 26.23
N ASP A 125 -9.97 -21.16 27.12
CA ASP A 125 -10.32 -22.21 28.08
C ASP A 125 -11.34 -21.67 29.07
N GLN A 126 -12.52 -22.29 29.16
CA GLN A 126 -13.53 -21.83 30.12
C GLN A 126 -13.18 -22.13 31.58
N ASN A 127 -12.24 -23.05 31.84
CA ASN A 127 -11.84 -23.39 33.21
C ASN A 127 -10.70 -22.50 33.71
N THR A 128 -9.73 -22.18 32.85
CA THR A 128 -8.53 -21.41 33.24
C THR A 128 -8.55 -19.96 32.76
N GLY A 129 -9.36 -19.64 31.74
CA GLY A 129 -9.36 -18.33 31.09
C GLY A 129 -8.23 -18.14 30.07
N ASP A 130 -7.40 -19.16 29.83
CA ASP A 130 -6.26 -19.05 28.93
C ASP A 130 -6.71 -18.98 27.46
N LEU A 131 -6.14 -18.03 26.72
CA LEU A 131 -6.32 -17.94 25.26
C LEU A 131 -5.75 -19.20 24.58
N LYS A 132 -6.44 -19.67 23.56
CA LYS A 132 -6.04 -20.81 22.73
C LYS A 132 -5.50 -20.34 21.39
N ASP A 133 -4.68 -21.16 20.75
CA ASP A 133 -4.05 -20.85 19.46
C ASP A 133 -4.98 -21.09 18.25
N ILE A 134 -6.27 -20.82 18.46
CA ILE A 134 -7.32 -20.89 17.44
C ILE A 134 -8.22 -19.67 17.51
N GLN A 135 -8.53 -19.13 16.33
CA GLN A 135 -9.44 -18.03 16.13
C GLN A 135 -10.49 -18.43 15.09
N VAL A 136 -11.75 -18.08 15.36
CA VAL A 136 -12.91 -18.47 14.54
C VAL A 136 -13.77 -17.26 14.20
N ALA A 137 -14.64 -17.42 13.19
CA ALA A 137 -15.68 -16.47 12.85
C ALA A 137 -17.04 -17.14 13.05
N GLY A 138 -17.86 -16.59 13.95
CA GLY A 138 -19.23 -17.04 14.12
C GLY A 138 -20.14 -16.54 12.99
N ILE A 139 -20.58 -17.44 12.11
CA ILE A 139 -21.48 -17.11 10.99
C ILE A 139 -22.93 -17.35 11.37
N TYR A 140 -23.42 -16.54 12.31
CA TYR A 140 -24.80 -16.55 12.81
C TYR A 140 -25.20 -15.15 13.29
N ASP A 141 -26.50 -14.86 13.35
CA ASP A 141 -27.06 -13.57 13.80
C ASP A 141 -27.20 -13.48 15.34
N ARG A 142 -27.82 -12.41 15.84
CA ARG A 142 -28.09 -12.19 17.28
C ARG A 142 -28.96 -13.29 17.91
N ASP A 143 -29.82 -13.92 17.12
CA ASP A 143 -30.76 -14.96 17.54
C ASP A 143 -30.18 -16.37 17.35
N LEU A 144 -28.88 -16.47 17.01
CA LEU A 144 -28.16 -17.70 16.72
C LEU A 144 -28.68 -18.44 15.47
N ASN A 145 -29.38 -17.75 14.58
CA ASN A 145 -29.74 -18.30 13.28
C ASN A 145 -28.55 -18.20 12.32
N PRO A 146 -28.31 -19.20 11.46
CA PRO A 146 -27.28 -19.13 10.44
C PRO A 146 -27.56 -17.99 9.46
N VAL A 147 -26.52 -17.27 9.07
CA VAL A 147 -26.58 -16.19 8.07
C VAL A 147 -25.69 -16.49 6.88
N ASN A 148 -25.93 -15.78 5.77
CA ASN A 148 -25.08 -15.83 4.59
C ASN A 148 -24.44 -14.44 4.39
N PRO A 149 -23.27 -14.19 4.99
CA PRO A 149 -22.62 -12.88 4.90
C PRO A 149 -22.19 -12.59 3.46
N ALA A 150 -21.97 -11.31 3.16
CA ALA A 150 -21.32 -10.93 1.90
C ALA A 150 -19.89 -11.53 1.86
N PRO A 151 -19.23 -11.58 0.69
CA PRO A 151 -17.92 -12.21 0.59
C PRO A 151 -16.92 -11.59 1.59
N ILE A 152 -16.10 -12.43 2.24
CA ILE A 152 -15.16 -12.02 3.29
C ILE A 152 -13.74 -12.16 2.75
N ILE A 153 -12.94 -11.09 2.84
CA ILE A 153 -11.50 -11.11 2.58
C ILE A 153 -10.75 -11.24 3.90
N HIS A 154 -9.78 -12.14 3.99
CA HIS A 154 -9.03 -12.39 5.21
C HIS A 154 -7.65 -12.95 4.92
N TYR A 155 -6.76 -12.85 5.90
CA TYR A 155 -5.47 -13.54 5.88
C TYR A 155 -5.59 -14.93 6.50
N ILE A 156 -4.81 -15.86 5.95
CA ILE A 156 -4.61 -17.20 6.52
C ILE A 156 -3.23 -17.24 7.15
N ASN A 157 -3.19 -17.54 8.44
CA ASN A 157 -1.97 -17.68 9.22
C ASN A 157 -1.80 -19.14 9.64
N ASN A 158 -0.70 -19.77 9.25
CA ASN A 158 -0.42 -21.14 9.63
C ASN A 158 0.20 -21.18 11.03
N VAL A 159 -0.51 -21.75 11.99
CA VAL A 159 -0.12 -21.81 13.40
C VAL A 159 0.12 -23.27 13.79
N THR A 160 1.29 -23.55 14.37
CA THR A 160 1.60 -24.87 14.91
C THR A 160 0.90 -25.04 16.26
N MET A 161 0.04 -26.05 16.35
CA MET A 161 -0.63 -26.44 17.58
C MET A 161 0.34 -27.18 18.49
N PRO A 162 0.45 -26.80 19.78
CA PRO A 162 1.15 -27.58 20.79
C PRO A 162 0.69 -29.05 20.81
N GLN A 163 1.62 -29.98 21.05
CA GLN A 163 1.35 -31.43 21.07
C GLN A 163 0.32 -31.89 22.13
N PHE A 164 -0.14 -30.99 23.00
CA PHE A 164 -1.11 -31.25 24.07
C PHE A 164 -2.21 -30.18 24.15
N THR A 165 -2.61 -29.59 23.02
CA THR A 165 -3.73 -28.63 23.02
C THR A 165 -5.04 -29.29 23.45
N SER A 166 -5.83 -28.58 24.27
CA SER A 166 -7.16 -28.98 24.72
C SER A 166 -8.26 -28.85 23.66
N ILE A 167 -7.93 -28.73 22.38
CA ILE A 167 -8.90 -28.59 21.29
C ILE A 167 -9.09 -29.96 20.61
N LYS A 168 -10.32 -30.45 20.66
CA LYS A 168 -10.72 -31.70 20.01
C LYS A 168 -11.84 -31.43 19.03
N MET A 169 -11.78 -32.07 17.87
CA MET A 169 -12.90 -32.14 16.95
C MET A 169 -13.59 -33.49 17.12
N ARG A 170 -14.87 -33.51 16.77
CA ARG A 170 -15.68 -34.71 16.76
C ARG A 170 -15.94 -35.10 15.31
N ASP A 171 -15.74 -36.36 14.98
CA ASP A 171 -16.11 -36.89 13.67
C ASP A 171 -17.63 -37.20 13.59
N GLU A 172 -18.05 -37.77 12.46
CA GLU A 172 -19.44 -38.16 12.23
C GLU A 172 -19.95 -39.29 13.14
N ASP A 173 -19.03 -40.07 13.74
CA ASP A 173 -19.32 -41.18 14.65
C ASP A 173 -19.26 -40.75 16.13
N GLU A 174 -19.22 -39.44 16.38
CA GLU A 174 -19.07 -38.83 17.69
C GLU A 174 -17.74 -39.11 18.42
N VAL A 175 -16.73 -39.62 17.72
CA VAL A 175 -15.42 -39.87 18.29
C VAL A 175 -14.59 -38.59 18.28
N GLY A 176 -14.10 -38.21 19.46
CA GLY A 176 -13.25 -37.03 19.63
C GLY A 176 -11.80 -37.33 19.25
N PHE A 177 -11.21 -36.53 18.39
CA PHE A 177 -9.78 -36.56 18.06
C PHE A 177 -9.12 -35.21 18.34
N GLU A 178 -7.89 -35.24 18.84
CA GLU A 178 -7.10 -34.03 19.07
C GLU A 178 -6.60 -33.47 17.75
N ILE A 179 -6.70 -32.15 17.59
CA ILE A 179 -6.05 -31.48 16.46
C ILE A 179 -4.56 -31.39 16.78
N ALA A 180 -3.72 -32.05 15.98
CA ALA A 180 -2.27 -31.98 16.10
C ALA A 180 -1.65 -31.48 14.78
N GLY A 181 -0.56 -30.71 14.89
CA GLY A 181 0.16 -30.18 13.73
C GLY A 181 -0.20 -28.72 13.42
N ASN A 182 -0.22 -28.35 12.14
CA ASN A 182 -0.44 -26.97 11.73
C ASN A 182 -1.91 -26.72 11.39
N LEU A 183 -2.48 -25.64 11.94
CA LEU A 183 -3.82 -25.15 11.64
C LEU A 183 -3.75 -23.81 10.92
N ASN A 184 -4.62 -23.64 9.93
CA ASN A 184 -4.84 -22.35 9.28
C ASN A 184 -5.82 -21.52 10.13
N ASN A 185 -5.31 -20.47 10.75
CA ASN A 185 -6.09 -19.47 11.46
C ASN A 185 -6.48 -18.32 10.54
N ILE A 186 -7.73 -17.89 10.65
CA ILE A 186 -8.27 -16.74 9.92
C ILE A 186 -8.06 -15.46 10.74
N SER A 187 -7.71 -14.37 10.07
CA SER A 187 -7.54 -13.06 10.70
C SER A 187 -7.79 -11.91 9.73
N SER A 188 -8.16 -10.75 10.27
CA SER A 188 -8.13 -9.49 9.52
C SER A 188 -6.70 -8.99 9.30
N ASP A 189 -5.74 -9.50 10.09
CA ASP A 189 -4.41 -8.93 10.21
C ASP A 189 -3.32 -9.98 9.93
N PHE A 190 -2.16 -9.49 9.48
CA PHE A 190 -0.99 -10.32 9.20
C PHE A 190 0.32 -9.61 9.60
N PRO A 191 1.28 -10.31 10.25
CA PRO A 191 1.12 -11.61 10.91
C PRO A 191 0.20 -11.52 12.15
N LEU A 192 -0.19 -12.66 12.76
CA LEU A 192 -1.08 -12.68 13.94
C LEU A 192 -0.52 -11.94 15.17
N SER A 193 0.79 -11.91 15.35
CA SER A 193 1.43 -11.20 16.45
C SER A 193 2.20 -10.01 15.91
N GLN A 194 2.02 -8.84 16.52
CA GLN A 194 2.57 -7.58 16.01
C GLN A 194 2.20 -7.35 14.53
N PRO A 195 0.89 -7.30 14.22
CA PRO A 195 0.36 -7.21 12.87
C PRO A 195 0.95 -6.00 12.13
N SER A 196 1.47 -6.28 10.94
CA SER A 196 2.11 -5.29 10.07
C SER A 196 1.22 -4.87 8.92
N TYR A 197 0.14 -5.62 8.64
CA TYR A 197 -0.82 -5.36 7.58
C TYR A 197 -2.21 -5.79 8.03
N SER A 198 -3.24 -5.17 7.45
CA SER A 198 -4.62 -5.54 7.69
C SER A 198 -5.52 -5.25 6.50
N VAL A 199 -6.59 -6.03 6.38
CA VAL A 199 -7.67 -5.81 5.41
C VAL A 199 -8.70 -4.78 5.89
N LEU A 200 -8.49 -4.20 7.07
CA LEU A 200 -9.34 -3.15 7.63
C LEU A 200 -8.96 -1.79 7.03
N PHE A 201 -9.93 -0.90 6.80
CA PHE A 201 -9.64 0.50 6.47
C PHE A 201 -9.23 1.27 7.73
N GLY A 202 -9.95 1.05 8.82
CA GLY A 202 -9.73 1.74 10.09
C GLY A 202 -8.72 1.04 11.00
N SER A 203 -8.11 1.83 11.90
CA SER A 203 -7.21 1.28 12.92
C SER A 203 -8.02 0.62 14.03
N GLU A 204 -7.79 -0.68 14.23
CA GLU A 204 -8.53 -1.49 15.21
C GLU A 204 -7.55 -2.30 16.07
N PHE A 205 -8.02 -2.77 17.23
CA PHE A 205 -7.26 -3.73 18.03
C PHE A 205 -7.36 -5.13 17.43
N SER A 206 -6.23 -5.80 17.24
CA SER A 206 -6.21 -7.15 16.70
C SER A 206 -6.98 -8.11 17.59
N THR A 207 -7.80 -8.94 16.95
CA THR A 207 -8.60 -9.99 17.61
C THR A 207 -7.74 -11.11 18.21
N TRP A 208 -6.45 -11.18 17.87
CA TRP A 208 -5.53 -12.22 18.33
C TRP A 208 -4.72 -11.87 19.58
N ASP A 209 -4.02 -10.73 19.56
CA ASP A 209 -3.11 -10.30 20.64
C ASP A 209 -3.47 -8.93 21.25
N SER A 210 -4.59 -8.33 20.82
CA SER A 210 -5.06 -7.02 21.27
C SER A 210 -4.06 -5.87 21.04
N THR A 211 -3.13 -6.02 20.11
CA THR A 211 -2.28 -4.92 19.67
C THR A 211 -3.01 -4.01 18.69
N LEU A 212 -2.74 -2.70 18.74
CA LEU A 212 -3.35 -1.75 17.81
C LEU A 212 -2.74 -1.91 16.42
N VAL A 213 -3.58 -2.09 15.41
CA VAL A 213 -3.18 -2.23 14.02
C VAL A 213 -3.20 -0.86 13.34
N THR A 214 -2.03 -0.33 13.00
CA THR A 214 -1.91 1.02 12.39
C THR A 214 -1.68 0.98 10.88
N ASN A 215 -1.18 -0.13 10.34
CA ASN A 215 -0.88 -0.31 8.92
C ASN A 215 -2.11 -0.84 8.16
N THR A 216 -3.15 -0.01 8.10
CA THR A 216 -4.45 -0.33 7.52
C THR A 216 -4.48 -0.07 6.02
N LEU A 217 -5.56 -0.47 5.34
CA LEU A 217 -5.78 -0.13 3.92
C LEU A 217 -5.77 1.38 3.69
N TYR A 218 -6.38 2.15 4.60
CA TYR A 218 -6.35 3.60 4.54
C TYR A 218 -4.92 4.12 4.64
N GLN A 219 -4.20 3.71 5.68
CA GLN A 219 -2.85 4.23 5.96
C GLN A 219 -1.88 3.90 4.83
N ASN A 220 -1.93 2.68 4.28
CA ASN A 220 -0.97 2.22 3.27
C ASN A 220 -1.29 2.69 1.84
N HIS A 221 -2.56 2.78 1.47
CA HIS A 221 -2.96 2.95 0.06
C HIS A 221 -3.70 4.25 -0.24
N TRP A 222 -4.36 4.84 0.75
CA TRP A 222 -5.23 6.00 0.53
C TRP A 222 -4.73 7.29 1.17
N SER A 223 -4.02 7.22 2.29
CA SER A 223 -3.58 8.38 3.09
C SER A 223 -2.83 9.42 2.25
N ASN A 224 -1.79 8.99 1.52
CA ASN A 224 -0.98 9.84 0.65
C ASN A 224 -1.83 10.50 -0.43
N TYR A 225 -2.61 9.70 -1.17
CA TYR A 225 -3.51 10.20 -2.21
C TYR A 225 -4.47 11.27 -1.66
N ILE A 226 -5.11 11.01 -0.53
CA ILE A 226 -6.04 11.92 0.12
C ILE A 226 -5.32 13.21 0.55
N SER A 227 -4.17 13.09 1.21
CA SER A 227 -3.40 14.26 1.67
C SER A 227 -2.95 15.15 0.51
N ALA A 228 -2.64 14.57 -0.66
CA ALA A 228 -2.20 15.29 -1.85
C ALA A 228 -3.39 15.94 -2.60
N ILE A 229 -4.44 15.16 -2.85
CA ILE A 229 -5.63 15.60 -3.62
C ILE A 229 -6.42 16.66 -2.86
N PHE A 230 -6.49 16.61 -1.53
CA PHE A 230 -7.30 17.54 -0.73
C PHE A 230 -6.46 18.60 -0.02
N ASN A 231 -5.21 18.79 -0.44
CA ASN A 231 -4.38 19.87 0.05
C ASN A 231 -4.98 21.23 -0.33
N ILE A 232 -5.15 22.15 0.63
CA ILE A 232 -5.68 23.52 0.37
C ILE A 232 -4.84 24.32 -0.64
N LYS A 233 -3.55 23.99 -0.74
CA LYS A 233 -2.61 24.59 -1.69
C LYS A 233 -2.71 23.97 -3.08
N ARG A 234 -3.48 22.89 -3.26
CA ARG A 234 -3.67 22.24 -4.56
C ARG A 234 -4.32 23.22 -5.54
N ARG A 235 -3.68 23.32 -6.71
CA ARG A 235 -4.19 24.02 -7.88
C ARG A 235 -4.10 23.08 -9.07
N ILE A 236 -5.05 23.24 -9.97
CA ILE A 236 -5.06 22.61 -11.29
C ILE A 236 -4.52 23.65 -12.25
N TRP A 237 -3.49 23.30 -13.01
CA TRP A 237 -2.81 24.16 -13.96
C TRP A 237 -3.02 23.62 -15.37
N ASN A 238 -3.54 24.46 -16.25
CA ASN A 238 -3.68 24.14 -17.65
C ASN A 238 -2.51 24.78 -18.41
N TYR A 239 -1.66 23.95 -19.00
CA TYR A 239 -0.54 24.39 -19.84
C TYR A 239 -0.67 23.80 -21.24
N THR A 240 -0.27 24.57 -22.24
CA THR A 240 -0.08 24.07 -23.61
C THR A 240 1.40 24.00 -23.90
N ALA A 241 1.87 22.85 -24.34
CA ALA A 241 3.23 22.67 -24.85
C ALA A 241 3.21 22.63 -26.38
N ASN A 242 4.09 23.42 -26.99
CA ASN A 242 4.26 23.47 -28.43
C ASN A 242 5.51 22.68 -28.82
N ASP A 243 5.44 21.97 -29.94
CA ASP A 243 6.60 21.27 -30.53
C ASP A 243 7.31 20.30 -29.56
N LEU A 244 6.54 19.56 -28.76
CA LEU A 244 7.11 18.56 -27.87
C LEU A 244 7.80 17.46 -28.70
N PRO A 245 9.06 17.10 -28.41
CA PRO A 245 9.76 16.05 -29.14
C PRO A 245 8.99 14.71 -29.13
N LEU A 246 8.94 14.02 -30.28
CA LEU A 246 8.23 12.75 -30.45
C LEU A 246 8.67 11.68 -29.44
N ASN A 247 9.95 11.66 -29.07
CA ASN A 247 10.46 10.73 -28.06
C ASN A 247 9.92 11.02 -26.66
N ILE A 248 9.55 12.27 -26.34
CA ILE A 248 8.88 12.60 -25.08
C ILE A 248 7.42 12.20 -25.20
N ILE A 249 6.71 12.61 -26.26
CA ILE A 249 5.29 12.30 -26.46
C ILE A 249 5.02 10.80 -26.37
N ASN A 250 5.85 9.97 -27.02
CA ASN A 250 5.64 8.52 -27.07
C ASN A 250 5.93 7.79 -25.75
N ASN A 251 6.74 8.38 -24.88
CA ASN A 251 7.15 7.77 -23.61
C ASN A 251 6.44 8.38 -22.39
N LEU A 252 5.70 9.47 -22.58
CA LEU A 252 5.02 10.17 -21.49
C LEU A 252 3.82 9.35 -20.98
N GLN A 253 3.76 9.17 -19.67
CA GLN A 253 2.75 8.38 -18.97
C GLN A 253 2.11 9.19 -17.83
N LEU A 254 0.96 8.74 -17.30
CA LEU A 254 0.23 9.49 -16.27
C LEU A 254 0.91 9.47 -14.88
N ASN A 255 1.82 8.52 -14.62
CA ASN A 255 2.70 8.54 -13.46
C ASN A 255 3.85 9.57 -13.60
N ASP A 256 4.03 10.11 -14.80
CA ASP A 256 4.82 11.27 -15.19
C ASP A 256 4.88 12.41 -14.15
N VAL A 257 6.08 12.92 -13.83
CA VAL A 257 6.26 14.24 -13.22
C VAL A 257 6.83 15.22 -14.24
N ILE A 258 6.15 16.35 -14.39
CA ILE A 258 6.53 17.43 -15.30
C ILE A 258 7.11 18.58 -14.48
N LYS A 259 8.31 19.01 -14.83
CA LYS A 259 8.95 20.21 -14.30
C LYS A 259 8.77 21.36 -15.28
N ILE A 260 8.27 22.49 -14.76
CA ILE A 260 8.13 23.74 -15.49
C ILE A 260 8.73 24.84 -14.62
N ARG A 261 9.84 25.42 -15.06
CA ARG A 261 10.70 26.31 -14.27
C ARG A 261 11.13 25.60 -12.98
N ASP A 262 10.88 26.20 -11.82
CA ASP A 262 11.27 25.64 -10.53
C ASP A 262 10.17 24.75 -9.90
N ASN A 263 9.01 24.63 -10.55
CA ASN A 263 7.86 23.89 -10.01
C ASN A 263 7.76 22.50 -10.64
N GLN A 264 7.36 21.53 -9.82
CA GLN A 264 7.06 20.16 -10.24
C GLN A 264 5.55 19.88 -10.15
N TYR A 265 5.06 19.14 -11.13
CA TYR A 265 3.65 18.84 -11.28
C TYR A 265 3.44 17.36 -11.62
N ARG A 266 2.37 16.77 -11.10
CA ARG A 266 1.84 15.48 -11.56
C ARG A 266 0.85 15.71 -12.71
N ILE A 267 0.81 14.76 -13.63
CA ILE A 267 -0.11 14.79 -14.76
C ILE A 267 -1.48 14.28 -14.29
N ASN A 268 -2.50 15.13 -14.31
CA ASN A 268 -3.88 14.67 -14.10
C ASN A 268 -4.47 14.16 -15.41
N LYS A 269 -4.19 14.87 -16.50
CA LYS A 269 -4.61 14.52 -17.85
C LYS A 269 -3.70 15.21 -18.87
N PHE A 270 -3.53 14.59 -20.03
CA PHE A 270 -2.97 15.27 -21.19
C PHE A 270 -3.63 14.80 -22.48
N SER A 271 -3.54 15.61 -23.53
CA SER A 271 -4.03 15.27 -24.85
C SER A 271 -3.14 15.91 -25.91
N VAL A 272 -2.80 15.14 -26.95
CA VAL A 272 -1.99 15.60 -28.07
C VAL A 272 -2.89 15.83 -29.27
N ASP A 273 -2.85 17.04 -29.85
CA ASP A 273 -3.50 17.34 -31.12
C ASP A 273 -2.55 17.01 -32.27
N LEU A 274 -2.89 15.98 -33.04
CA LEU A 274 -2.07 15.47 -34.14
C LEU A 274 -2.01 16.42 -35.34
N LEU A 275 -2.91 17.41 -35.45
CA LEU A 275 -2.95 18.33 -36.58
C LEU A 275 -1.94 19.46 -36.44
N ASN A 276 -1.75 19.96 -35.22
CA ASN A 276 -0.85 21.08 -34.92
C ASN A 276 0.35 20.70 -34.04
N GLY A 277 0.41 19.46 -33.52
CA GLY A 277 1.49 18.98 -32.66
C GLY A 277 1.44 19.51 -31.23
N ASN A 278 0.38 20.22 -30.85
CA ASN A 278 0.26 20.83 -29.52
C ASN A 278 -0.20 19.78 -28.50
N THR A 279 0.44 19.80 -27.32
CA THR A 279 0.04 18.95 -26.20
C THR A 279 -0.58 19.82 -25.11
N ASN A 280 -1.83 19.56 -24.77
CA ASN A 280 -2.51 20.22 -23.67
C ASN A 280 -2.39 19.37 -22.41
N PHE A 281 -1.90 19.98 -21.35
CA PHE A 281 -1.67 19.39 -20.05
C PHE A 281 -2.61 19.97 -19.01
N GLU A 282 -3.26 19.09 -18.26
CA GLU A 282 -3.90 19.41 -16.99
C GLU A 282 -3.04 18.84 -15.86
N LEU A 283 -2.40 19.73 -15.13
CA LEU A 283 -1.38 19.42 -14.15
C LEU A 283 -1.83 19.76 -12.74
N ILE A 284 -1.36 19.01 -11.75
CA ILE A 284 -1.57 19.30 -10.34
C ILE A 284 -0.23 19.42 -9.62
N ASN A 285 -0.15 20.29 -8.62
CA ASN A 285 1.06 20.40 -7.81
C ASN A 285 1.49 19.04 -7.25
N ALA A 286 2.76 18.70 -7.42
CA ALA A 286 3.31 17.47 -6.88
C ALA A 286 3.72 17.71 -5.42
N PHE A 287 2.96 17.14 -4.47
CA PHE A 287 3.23 17.29 -3.03
C PHE A 287 4.05 16.13 -2.43
N ASP A 288 4.17 15.01 -3.16
CA ASP A 288 4.69 13.73 -2.64
C ASP A 288 5.98 13.24 -3.35
N THR A 289 6.77 14.13 -3.96
CA THR A 289 7.88 13.73 -4.84
C THR A 289 9.16 13.36 -4.07
N ILE A 290 9.09 12.28 -3.29
CA ILE A 290 10.28 11.46 -3.01
C ILE A 290 10.26 10.32 -4.04
N LEU A 291 11.16 10.40 -5.01
CA LEU A 291 11.29 9.40 -6.07
C LEU A 291 12.36 8.41 -5.66
N ILE A 292 11.93 7.21 -5.28
CA ILE A 292 12.79 6.10 -4.89
C ILE A 292 12.96 5.19 -6.11
N GLN A 293 14.16 5.15 -6.71
CA GLN A 293 14.42 4.42 -7.96
C GLN A 293 15.10 3.04 -7.77
N MET A 294 15.20 2.53 -6.54
CA MET A 294 15.78 1.21 -6.33
C MET A 294 14.78 0.09 -6.67
N PRO A 295 15.19 -0.99 -7.35
CA PRO A 295 14.30 -2.13 -7.60
C PRO A 295 14.07 -2.94 -6.32
N GLU A 296 12.98 -3.71 -6.24
CA GLU A 296 12.71 -4.60 -5.10
C GLU A 296 13.68 -5.79 -5.01
N LEU A 297 14.33 -6.15 -6.12
CA LEU A 297 15.27 -7.25 -6.22
C LEU A 297 16.51 -6.85 -7.03
N ILE A 298 17.68 -7.08 -6.45
CA ILE A 298 18.98 -6.91 -7.10
C ILE A 298 19.67 -8.28 -7.13
N GLN A 299 20.00 -8.76 -8.33
CA GLN A 299 20.73 -10.00 -8.54
C GLN A 299 22.20 -9.69 -8.80
N LEU A 300 23.08 -10.24 -7.96
CA LEU A 300 24.53 -10.13 -8.08
C LEU A 300 25.12 -11.47 -8.53
N THR A 301 26.22 -11.41 -9.29
CA THR A 301 27.02 -12.60 -9.60
C THR A 301 28.00 -12.90 -8.47
N SER A 302 28.64 -14.06 -8.50
CA SER A 302 29.65 -14.49 -7.52
C SER A 302 30.94 -13.64 -7.51
N ASP A 303 31.13 -12.78 -8.51
CA ASP A 303 32.27 -11.86 -8.62
C ASP A 303 32.08 -10.58 -7.78
N GLU A 304 33.19 -9.87 -7.54
CA GLU A 304 33.14 -8.52 -6.96
C GLU A 304 32.48 -7.55 -7.95
N GLN A 305 31.43 -6.89 -7.49
CA GLN A 305 30.60 -6.00 -8.29
C GLN A 305 30.24 -4.75 -7.49
N THR A 306 30.18 -3.62 -8.19
CA THR A 306 29.70 -2.35 -7.66
C THR A 306 28.49 -1.91 -8.49
N ILE A 307 27.35 -1.70 -7.83
CA ILE A 307 26.12 -1.19 -8.47
C ILE A 307 25.76 0.14 -7.82
N ARG A 308 25.28 1.09 -8.63
CA ARG A 308 24.89 2.42 -8.17
C ARG A 308 23.44 2.71 -8.47
N TYR A 309 22.74 3.23 -7.47
CA TYR A 309 21.38 3.73 -7.59
C TYR A 309 21.31 5.18 -7.12
N GLU A 310 20.54 5.99 -7.84
CA GLU A 310 20.32 7.39 -7.52
C GLU A 310 18.94 7.54 -6.87
N ILE A 311 18.88 8.19 -5.72
CA ILE A 311 17.63 8.52 -5.06
C ILE A 311 17.55 10.03 -4.85
N ALA A 312 16.53 10.64 -5.46
CA ALA A 312 16.33 12.08 -5.46
C ALA A 312 15.36 12.53 -4.36
N ASN A 313 15.56 13.76 -3.88
CA ASN A 313 14.72 14.45 -2.90
C ASN A 313 14.63 13.79 -1.51
N LEU A 314 15.64 13.03 -1.09
CA LEU A 314 15.70 12.46 0.26
C LEU A 314 16.17 13.49 1.30
N GLN A 315 15.45 13.58 2.41
CA GLN A 315 15.81 14.33 3.64
C GLN A 315 15.61 13.41 4.86
N ASN A 316 16.37 13.57 5.94
CA ASN A 316 16.16 12.81 7.19
C ASN A 316 15.99 11.29 7.02
N TYR A 317 16.81 10.69 6.16
CA TYR A 317 16.72 9.28 5.84
C TYR A 317 17.72 8.44 6.64
N THR A 318 17.42 7.15 6.75
CA THR A 318 18.35 6.13 7.25
C THR A 318 18.36 4.95 6.30
N ILE A 319 19.53 4.33 6.13
CA ILE A 319 19.71 3.12 5.31
C ILE A 319 20.23 2.04 6.24
N ASN A 320 19.58 0.87 6.24
CA ASN A 320 20.02 -0.27 7.04
C ASN A 320 20.18 -1.51 6.17
N LEU A 321 21.19 -2.31 6.51
CA LEU A 321 21.33 -3.68 6.01
C LEU A 321 20.70 -4.63 7.01
N VAL A 322 19.73 -5.43 6.56
CA VAL A 322 19.06 -6.44 7.38
C VAL A 322 19.42 -7.82 6.85
N SER A 323 20.05 -8.63 7.71
CA SER A 323 20.46 -9.98 7.33
C SER A 323 19.26 -10.86 7.00
N ASN A 324 19.35 -11.62 5.89
CA ASN A 324 18.41 -12.68 5.55
C ASN A 324 19.06 -14.08 5.73
N GLY A 325 19.61 -14.33 6.92
CA GLY A 325 20.19 -15.63 7.30
C GLY A 325 21.70 -15.80 7.07
N PHE A 326 22.34 -14.92 6.28
CA PHE A 326 23.77 -15.04 5.91
C PHE A 326 24.65 -13.87 6.38
N GLY A 327 24.21 -13.12 7.39
CA GLY A 327 24.85 -11.88 7.81
C GLY A 327 24.70 -10.74 6.78
N THR A 328 25.40 -9.62 7.03
CA THR A 328 25.43 -8.43 6.15
C THR A 328 26.83 -8.12 5.63
N PHE A 329 27.86 -8.82 6.11
CA PHE A 329 29.29 -8.49 5.94
C PHE A 329 29.82 -8.55 4.49
N TRP A 330 29.04 -9.10 3.56
CA TRP A 330 29.43 -9.30 2.16
C TRP A 330 28.87 -8.24 1.21
N VAL A 331 27.99 -7.36 1.73
CA VAL A 331 27.52 -6.15 1.04
C VAL A 331 27.94 -4.95 1.88
N ASN A 332 28.59 -3.99 1.24
CA ASN A 332 28.86 -2.69 1.84
C ASN A 332 28.07 -1.61 1.09
N ILE A 333 27.53 -0.65 1.85
CA ILE A 333 26.83 0.50 1.29
C ILE A 333 27.55 1.76 1.74
N PRO A 334 28.62 2.18 1.04
CA PRO A 334 29.15 3.51 1.24
C PRO A 334 28.08 4.54 0.87
N THR A 335 27.64 5.32 1.86
CA THR A 335 26.75 6.45 1.62
C THR A 335 27.57 7.58 1.03
N VAL A 336 27.41 7.88 -0.26
CA VAL A 336 28.08 9.03 -0.90
C VAL A 336 27.08 10.17 -1.03
N HIS A 337 27.29 11.22 -0.24
CA HIS A 337 26.60 12.49 -0.41
C HIS A 337 27.44 13.40 -1.31
N TRP A 338 26.99 13.67 -2.53
CA TRP A 338 27.65 14.67 -3.36
C TRP A 338 27.30 16.07 -2.83
N ILE A 339 28.26 16.70 -2.14
CA ILE A 339 28.12 18.02 -1.49
C ILE A 339 27.64 19.11 -2.48
N LYS A 340 27.80 18.90 -3.81
CA LYS A 340 27.30 19.81 -4.85
C LYS A 340 25.77 19.77 -5.08
N PHE A 341 25.08 18.71 -4.64
CA PHE A 341 23.64 18.54 -4.82
C PHE A 341 22.98 18.17 -3.49
N PRO A 342 22.60 19.16 -2.66
CA PRO A 342 21.82 18.87 -1.46
C PRO A 342 20.53 18.15 -1.89
N ASN A 343 20.19 17.05 -1.20
CA ASN A 343 18.97 16.25 -1.42
C ASN A 343 19.08 15.14 -2.50
N ARG A 344 20.30 14.72 -2.87
CA ARG A 344 20.53 13.53 -3.68
C ARG A 344 21.35 12.51 -2.88
N LEU A 345 20.87 11.27 -2.84
CA LEU A 345 21.58 10.13 -2.27
C LEU A 345 22.01 9.20 -3.40
N ASP A 346 23.30 8.95 -3.52
CA ASP A 346 23.82 7.87 -4.35
C ASP A 346 24.13 6.68 -3.44
N ILE A 347 23.42 5.57 -3.67
CA ILE A 347 23.66 4.30 -2.99
C ILE A 347 24.59 3.50 -3.88
N GLU A 348 25.82 3.31 -3.41
CA GLU A 348 26.77 2.40 -4.01
C GLU A 348 26.74 1.09 -3.22
N ILE A 349 26.55 -0.03 -3.91
CA ILE A 349 26.46 -1.36 -3.33
C ILE A 349 27.72 -2.10 -3.77
N ASP A 350 28.64 -2.34 -2.83
CA ASP A 350 29.88 -3.06 -3.07
C ASP A 350 29.78 -4.49 -2.53
N ALA A 351 29.85 -5.46 -3.45
CA ALA A 351 29.96 -6.87 -3.11
C ALA A 351 31.42 -7.24 -2.81
N ASN A 352 31.87 -6.94 -1.60
CA ASN A 352 33.29 -6.86 -1.19
C ASN A 352 34.12 -8.17 -1.26
N GLN A 353 33.54 -9.31 -1.64
CA GLN A 353 34.29 -10.56 -1.63
C GLN A 353 33.82 -11.53 -2.72
N ASN A 354 34.81 -12.05 -3.46
CA ASN A 354 34.71 -13.25 -4.28
C ASN A 354 34.63 -14.47 -3.34
N VAL A 355 33.43 -14.74 -2.83
CA VAL A 355 33.19 -15.85 -1.90
C VAL A 355 32.45 -16.91 -2.69
N GLY A 356 33.09 -18.06 -2.89
CA GLY A 356 32.62 -19.10 -3.79
C GLY A 356 31.16 -19.55 -3.58
N ALA A 357 30.69 -20.28 -4.60
CA ALA A 357 29.38 -20.84 -4.95
C ALA A 357 28.22 -21.03 -3.92
N VAL A 358 28.07 -20.19 -2.89
CA VAL A 358 26.98 -20.25 -1.91
C VAL A 358 25.99 -19.11 -2.16
N PRO A 359 24.73 -19.41 -2.51
CA PRO A 359 23.68 -18.41 -2.64
C PRO A 359 23.45 -17.71 -1.30
N ARG A 360 23.40 -16.38 -1.30
CA ARG A 360 23.19 -15.56 -0.10
C ARG A 360 22.32 -14.36 -0.42
N SER A 361 21.64 -13.85 0.61
CA SER A 361 20.80 -12.67 0.44
C SER A 361 20.78 -11.77 1.67
N VAL A 362 20.50 -10.49 1.43
CA VAL A 362 20.43 -9.42 2.43
C VAL A 362 19.40 -8.40 1.97
N PHE A 363 18.72 -7.75 2.90
CA PHE A 363 17.82 -6.64 2.58
C PHE A 363 18.52 -5.30 2.79
N ILE A 364 18.25 -4.35 1.89
CA ILE A 364 18.44 -2.92 2.14
C ILE A 364 17.08 -2.35 2.52
N THR A 365 17.01 -1.64 3.65
CA THR A 365 15.85 -0.83 3.99
C THR A 365 16.20 0.64 3.98
N LEU A 366 15.35 1.43 3.32
CA LEU A 366 15.41 2.88 3.33
C LEU A 366 14.23 3.38 4.19
N SER A 367 14.52 4.19 5.19
CA SER A 367 13.52 4.79 6.05
C SER A 367 13.59 6.31 5.99
N LEU A 368 12.44 6.99 5.98
CA LEU A 368 12.29 8.43 6.05
C LEU A 368 11.62 8.80 7.37
N ASP A 369 12.24 9.68 8.16
CA ASP A 369 11.70 10.11 9.46
C ASP A 369 11.30 8.92 10.38
N GLY A 370 12.03 7.80 10.27
CA GLY A 370 11.81 6.58 11.05
C GLY A 370 10.80 5.59 10.47
N VAL A 371 10.15 5.90 9.35
CA VAL A 371 9.22 5.01 8.64
C VAL A 371 9.93 4.33 7.48
N GLU A 372 9.92 3.00 7.39
CA GLU A 372 10.45 2.26 6.24
C GLU A 372 9.62 2.59 4.98
N ILE A 373 10.26 3.19 3.98
CA ILE A 373 9.65 3.61 2.72
C ILE A 373 10.03 2.68 1.56
N GLN A 374 11.10 1.91 1.71
CA GLN A 374 11.50 0.90 0.72
C GLN A 374 12.27 -0.24 1.39
N ARG A 375 12.04 -1.45 0.87
CA ARG A 375 12.83 -2.65 1.17
C ARG A 375 13.22 -3.33 -0.14
N THR A 376 14.52 -3.52 -0.35
CA THR A 376 15.07 -4.20 -1.52
C THR A 376 15.83 -5.44 -1.09
N LEU A 377 15.53 -6.58 -1.71
CA LEU A 377 16.29 -7.81 -1.55
C LEU A 377 17.51 -7.80 -2.49
N ILE A 378 18.70 -7.96 -1.93
CA ILE A 378 19.90 -8.29 -2.70
C ILE A 378 20.10 -9.79 -2.57
N ALA A 379 20.12 -10.49 -3.70
CA ALA A 379 20.48 -11.89 -3.76
C ALA A 379 21.73 -12.06 -4.63
N GLN A 380 22.66 -12.87 -4.18
CA GLN A 380 23.78 -13.31 -4.99
C GLN A 380 23.55 -14.77 -5.39
N SER A 381 23.66 -15.04 -6.69
CA SER A 381 23.62 -16.38 -7.25
C SER A 381 24.96 -16.74 -7.91
N ASN A 382 25.20 -18.03 -8.09
CA ASN A 382 26.44 -18.56 -8.66
C ASN A 382 26.72 -18.09 -10.08
#